data_AF-A0A9D1S831-F1
#
_entry.id   AF-A0A9D1S831-F1
#
_cell.length_a   1.000
_cell.length_b   1.000
_cell.length_c   1.000
_cell.angle_alpha   90.00
_cell.angle_beta   90.00
_cell.angle_gamma   90.00
#
_symmetry.space_group_name_H-M   'P 1'
#
loop_
_entity.id
_entity.type
_entity.pdbx_description
1 polymer ?
#
loop_
_entity_poly.entity_id
_entity_poly.type
_entity_poly.pdbx_seq_one_letter_code
_entity_poly.pdbx_strand_id
1 'polypeptide(L)' 'MHKVSVDDMFSGKKSRYALVIGVAKRAREIATYFNENEIVTKDKPVLLAIEDFKQHRYNILEPDTDEE' A
#
# COMPACT_ATOMS: atom_id res chain seq x y z
N MET A 1 -14.96 -12.16 5.00
CA MET A 1 -13.72 -11.67 4.35
C MET A 1 -14.12 -10.45 3.52
N HIS A 2 -13.69 -9.25 3.89
CA HIS A 2 -14.02 -8.04 3.12
C HIS A 2 -13.22 -8.10 1.81
N LYS A 3 -13.90 -8.32 0.69
CA LYS A 3 -13.25 -8.44 -0.61
C LYS A 3 -12.89 -7.03 -1.08
N VAL A 4 -11.60 -6.74 -1.12
CA VAL A 4 -11.09 -5.46 -1.60
C VAL A 4 -11.08 -5.52 -3.13
N SER A 5 -11.68 -4.52 -3.79
CA SER A 5 -11.62 -4.37 -5.24
C SER A 5 -10.21 -3.90 -5.61
N VAL A 6 -9.51 -4.68 -6.43
CA VAL A 6 -8.18 -4.33 -6.93
C VAL A 6 -8.31 -3.23 -8.00
N ASP A 7 -9.40 -3.22 -8.75
CA ASP A 7 -9.65 -2.27 -9.83
C ASP A 7 -9.76 -0.83 -9.29
N ASP A 8 -10.33 -0.65 -8.11
CA ASP A 8 -10.46 0.67 -7.45
C ASP A 8 -9.11 1.29 -7.08
N MET A 9 -8.05 0.47 -7.00
CA MET A 9 -6.67 0.92 -6.69
C MET A 9 -5.84 1.19 -7.94
N PHE A 10 -6.37 0.85 -9.12
CA PHE A 10 -5.69 0.97 -10.39
C PHE A 10 -6.14 2.24 -11.13
N SER A 11 -5.33 3.30 -11.06
CA SER A 11 -5.45 4.45 -11.97
C SER A 11 -4.82 4.15 -13.36
N GLY A 12 -5.05 2.95 -13.88
CA GLY A 12 -4.66 2.51 -15.23
C GLY A 12 -3.23 1.98 -15.40
N LYS A 13 -2.19 2.70 -14.95
CA LYS A 13 -0.79 2.50 -15.42
C LYS A 13 0.15 1.61 -14.58
N LYS A 14 -0.32 0.98 -13.51
CA LYS A 14 0.57 0.27 -12.56
C LYS A 14 0.44 -1.23 -12.72
N SER A 15 1.51 -2.00 -12.58
CA SER A 15 1.42 -3.47 -12.55
C SER A 15 0.73 -3.97 -11.27
N ARG A 16 0.02 -5.10 -11.35
CA ARG A 16 -0.55 -5.77 -10.14
C ARG A 16 0.54 -6.11 -9.13
N TYR A 17 1.74 -6.44 -9.62
CA TYR A 17 2.90 -6.67 -8.78
C TYR A 17 3.38 -5.40 -8.11
N ALA A 18 3.40 -4.27 -8.82
CA ALA A 18 3.78 -2.99 -8.25
C ALA A 18 2.80 -2.55 -7.16
N LEU A 19 1.50 -2.78 -7.34
CA LEU A 19 0.49 -2.55 -6.30
C LEU A 19 0.76 -3.39 -5.05
N VAL A 20 1.00 -4.69 -5.19
CA VAL A 20 1.32 -5.58 -4.06
C VAL A 20 2.57 -5.10 -3.32
N ILE A 21 3.62 -4.74 -4.06
CA ILE A 21 4.87 -4.23 -3.48
C ILE A 21 4.63 -2.90 -2.76
N GLY A 22 3.89 -1.97 -3.36
CA GLY A 22 3.54 -0.67 -2.77
C GLY A 22 2.75 -0.82 -1.48
N VAL A 23 1.71 -1.66 -1.48
CA VAL A 23 0.92 -2.00 -0.29
C VAL A 23 1.79 -2.62 0.79
N ALA A 24 2.67 -3.56 0.44
CA ALA A 24 3.56 -4.21 1.41
C ALA A 24 4.57 -3.22 2.04
N LYS A 25 5.15 -2.31 1.23
CA LYS A 25 6.03 -1.24 1.74
C LYS A 25 5.28 -0.33 2.71
N ARG A 26 4.11 0.16 2.30
CA ARG A 26 3.28 1.04 3.14
C ARG A 26 2.84 0.37 4.44
N ALA A 27 2.46 -0.90 4.37
CA ALA A 27 2.09 -1.67 5.57
C ALA A 27 3.25 -1.80 6.57
N ARG A 28 4.50 -1.95 6.08
CA ARG A 28 5.68 -1.97 6.95
C ARG A 28 5.91 -0.62 7.63
N GLU A 29 5.78 0.49 6.91
CA GLU A 29 5.89 1.84 7.49
C GLU A 29 4.88 2.05 8.62
N ILE A 30 3.62 1.64 8.41
CA ILE A 30 2.56 1.74 9.42
C ILE A 30 2.89 0.87 10.64
N ALA A 31 3.36 -0.36 10.42
CA ALA A 31 3.76 -1.26 11.51
C ALA A 31 4.94 -0.70 12.32
N THR A 32 5.95 -0.16 11.64
CA THR A 32 7.10 0.50 12.29
C THR A 32 6.62 1.69 13.12
N TYR A 33 5.76 2.55 12.56
CA TYR A 33 5.20 3.69 13.29
C TYR A 33 4.45 3.26 14.55
N PHE A 34 3.64 2.19 14.48
CA PHE A 34 2.95 1.67 15.66
C PHE A 34 3.90 1.15 16.73
N ASN A 35 4.95 0.43 16.32
CA ASN A 35 5.95 -0.09 17.25
C ASN A 35 6.75 1.05 17.91
N GLU A 36 7.23 2.02 17.13
CA GLU A 36 8.05 3.13 17.62
C GLU A 36 7.29 4.07 18.56
N ASN A 37 5.97 4.20 18.37
CA ASN A 37 5.11 5.06 19.18
C ASN A 37 4.32 4.29 20.24
N GLU A 38 4.62 3.00 20.46
CA GLU A 38 3.95 2.10 21.41
C GLU A 38 2.40 2.06 21.24
N ILE A 39 1.94 2.20 19.99
CA ILE A 39 0.51 2.21 19.65
C ILE A 39 -0.02 0.78 19.59
N VAL A 40 -0.78 0.38 20.61
CA VAL A 40 -1.50 -0.90 20.61
C VAL A 40 -2.85 -0.73 19.90
N THR A 41 -2.96 -1.27 18.69
CA THR A 41 -4.21 -1.27 17.92
C THR A 41 -4.58 -2.67 17.41
N LYS A 42 -5.87 -2.88 17.14
CA LYS A 42 -6.41 -4.07 16.44
C LYS A 42 -6.34 -3.91 14.92
N ASP A 43 -6.05 -2.71 14.43
CA ASP A 43 -6.02 -2.42 13.01
C ASP A 43 -4.81 -3.07 12.37
N LYS A 44 -5.06 -3.85 11.32
CA LYS A 44 -4.00 -4.53 10.59
C LYS A 44 -3.31 -3.51 9.67
N PRO A 45 -1.98 -3.32 9.75
CA PRO A 45 -1.25 -2.37 8.91
C PRO A 45 -1.51 -2.53 7.41
N VAL A 46 -1.71 -3.78 6.95
CA VAL A 46 -2.04 -4.08 5.54
C VAL A 46 -3.42 -3.52 5.14
N LEU A 47 -4.41 -3.56 6.02
CA LEU A 47 -5.75 -3.01 5.73
C LEU A 47 -5.72 -1.48 5.70
N LEU A 48 -4.94 -0.87 6.59
CA LEU A 48 -4.73 0.58 6.59
C LEU A 48 -4.01 1.04 5.32
N ALA A 49 -2.97 0.32 4.89
CA ALA A 49 -2.27 0.58 3.64
C ALA A 49 -3.22 0.47 2.43
N ILE A 50 -4.07 -0.55 2.40
CA ILE A 50 -5.09 -0.72 1.36
C ILE A 50 -6.04 0.49 1.30
N GLU A 51 -6.50 0.98 2.45
CA GLU A 51 -7.39 2.14 2.49
C GLU A 51 -6.67 3.42 2.04
N ASP A 52 -5.40 3.59 2.45
CA ASP A 52 -4.53 4.68 1.98
C ASP A 52 -4.44 4.74 0.44
N PHE A 53 -4.33 3.58 -0.23
CA PHE A 53 -4.31 3.50 -1.69
C PHE A 53 -5.70 3.71 -2.33
N LYS A 54 -6.79 3.19 -1.73
CA LYS A 54 -8.16 3.45 -2.20
C LYS A 54 -8.54 4.92 -2.13
N GLN A 55 -8.09 5.62 -1.08
CA GLN A 55 -8.30 7.05 -0.91
C GLN A 55 -7.33 7.91 -1.73
N HIS A 56 -6.53 7.30 -2.62
CA HIS A 56 -5.57 7.99 -3.49
C HIS A 56 -4.55 8.86 -2.72
N ARG A 57 -4.27 8.52 -1.45
CA ARG A 57 -3.31 9.25 -0.60
C ARG A 57 -1.86 8.98 -1.01
N TYR A 58 -1.62 7.85 -1.69
CA TYR A 58 -0.30 7.41 -2.13
C TYR A 58 -0.31 7.03 -3.60
N ASN A 59 0.78 7.38 -4.28
CA ASN A 59 1.04 6.96 -5.65
C ASN A 59 2.19 5.94 -5.67
N ILE A 60 2.20 5.05 -6.66
CA ILE A 60 3.27 4.07 -6.86
C ILE A 60 4.05 4.56 -8.07
N LEU A 61 5.32 4.80 -7.87
CA LEU A 61 6.25 5.16 -8.93
C LEU A 61 7.06 3.90 -9.23
N GLU A 62 6.87 3.37 -10.43
CA GLU A 62 7.73 2.32 -10.97
C GLU A 62 8.98 3.02 -11.51
N PRO A 63 10.20 2.48 -11.28
CA PRO A 63 11.40 3.04 -11.90
C PRO A 63 11.25 2.96 -13.43
N ASP A 64 11.69 4.00 -14.13
CA ASP A 64 11.78 3.95 -15.58
C ASP A 64 12.73 2.80 -15.94
N THR A 65 12.25 1.85 -16.74
CA THR A 65 13.01 0.65 -17.16
C THR A 65 14.18 0.95 -18.09
N ASP A 66 14.56 2.22 -18.23
CA ASP A 66 15.69 2.68 -19.03
C ASP A 66 17.00 2.54 -18.23
N GLU A 67 17.27 1.33 -17.75
CA GLU A 67 18.64 0.88 -17.48
C GLU A 67 19.18 0.29 -18.79
N GLU A 68 19.78 1.14 -19.64
CA GLU A 68 20.70 0.70 -20.71
C GLU A 68 22.01 0.15 -20.13
#